data_AF-A0A6J0NUW9-F1
#
_entry.id   AF-A0A6J0NUW9-F1
#
_cell.length_a   1.000
_cell.length_b   1.000
_cell.length_c   1.000
_cell.angle_alpha   90.00
_cell.angle_beta   90.00
_cell.angle_gamma   90.00
#
_symmetry.space_group_name_H-M   'P 1'
#
loop_
_entity.id
_entity.type
_entity.pdbx_description
1 polymer ?
#
loop_
_entity_poly.entity_id
_entity_poly.type
_entity_poly.pdbx_seq_one_letter_code
_entity_poly.pdbx_strand_id
1 'polypeptide(L)'
;MVNSESHSSSDQVPPSTPHVDGFTVSARKLLDCAHHLPKVQELATKVASEAFKAAILNDEEGKFSDYMKGGACKESFVALAECPDGFKQLSGMFDCMDAHSDYYEKYKKEIIYEQIEKEFVKELDSTFPGGEVEVFLGIHEFFTKGEGGCCKEQYLASVDCVIEEEDQSDPLLTTFTKRLFRFL
;
A
#
# COMPACT_ATOMS: atom_id res chain seq x y z
N MET A 1 -32.04 3.14 -55.14
CA MET A 1 -31.59 2.25 -54.05
C MET A 1 -30.14 2.62 -53.79
N VAL A 2 -29.89 3.41 -52.74
CA VAL A 2 -29.07 3.07 -51.55
C VAL A 2 -27.75 2.38 -51.96
N ASN A 3 -26.56 2.88 -51.64
CA ASN A 3 -26.15 3.36 -50.34
C ASN A 3 -24.81 4.13 -50.42
N SER A 4 -24.58 4.96 -49.41
CA SER A 4 -23.44 5.82 -49.16
C SER A 4 -22.10 5.08 -49.08
N GLU A 5 -21.08 5.58 -49.79
CA GLU A 5 -19.68 5.26 -49.50
C GLU A 5 -19.14 6.25 -48.46
N SER A 6 -18.96 5.68 -47.27
CA SER A 6 -18.28 6.21 -46.10
C SER A 6 -16.79 6.41 -46.36
N HIS A 7 -16.28 7.61 -46.11
CA HIS A 7 -14.87 7.78 -45.79
C HIS A 7 -14.66 8.70 -44.59
N SER A 8 -14.04 8.09 -43.60
CA SER A 8 -13.21 8.66 -42.54
C SER A 8 -13.91 9.40 -41.40
N SER A 9 -14.43 8.60 -40.46
CA SER A 9 -14.41 8.94 -39.04
C SER A 9 -12.99 9.35 -38.67
N SER A 10 -12.80 10.61 -38.26
CA SER A 10 -11.62 10.98 -37.51
C SER A 10 -11.78 10.40 -36.12
N ASP A 11 -11.29 9.17 -35.93
CA ASP A 11 -11.09 8.58 -34.61
C ASP A 11 -9.97 9.37 -33.92
N GLN A 12 -10.35 10.50 -33.31
CA GLN A 12 -9.58 11.08 -32.24
C GLN A 12 -9.65 10.11 -31.06
N VAL A 13 -8.64 9.26 -30.96
CA VAL A 13 -8.31 8.59 -29.70
C VAL A 13 -8.12 9.70 -28.65
N PRO A 14 -8.89 9.74 -27.56
CA PRO A 14 -8.67 10.72 -26.52
C PRO A 14 -7.26 10.52 -25.95
N PRO A 15 -6.50 11.59 -25.68
CA PRO A 15 -5.16 11.46 -25.15
C PRO A 15 -5.25 10.76 -23.79
N SER A 16 -4.63 9.59 -23.68
CA SER A 16 -4.35 8.94 -22.41
C SER A 16 -3.55 9.91 -21.53
N THR A 17 -4.15 10.29 -20.41
CA THR A 17 -3.60 11.24 -19.44
C THR A 17 -2.26 10.72 -18.88
N PRO A 18 -1.17 11.54 -18.90
CA PRO A 18 0.15 11.17 -18.37
C PRO A 18 0.25 11.09 -16.84
N HIS A 19 -0.86 11.28 -16.11
CA HIS A 19 -0.84 11.55 -14.67
C HIS A 19 -0.63 10.32 -13.77
N VAL A 20 -0.91 9.11 -14.27
CA VAL A 20 -0.79 7.86 -13.49
C VAL A 20 0.68 7.54 -13.13
N ASP A 21 1.64 8.07 -13.89
CA ASP A 21 3.06 7.79 -13.69
C ASP A 21 3.70 8.62 -12.56
N GLY A 22 3.15 9.80 -12.24
CA GLY A 22 3.72 10.70 -11.23
C GLY A 22 3.51 10.18 -9.81
N PHE A 23 2.25 9.92 -9.46
CA PHE A 23 1.84 9.43 -8.15
C PHE A 23 2.46 8.08 -7.80
N THR A 24 2.41 7.14 -8.73
CA THR A 24 2.98 5.80 -8.54
C THR A 24 4.49 5.84 -8.30
N VAL A 25 5.20 6.81 -8.90
CA VAL A 25 6.64 7.00 -8.70
C VAL A 25 6.95 7.64 -7.36
N SER A 26 6.22 8.69 -6.93
CA SER A 26 6.45 9.32 -5.63
C SER A 26 6.10 8.38 -4.47
N ALA A 27 4.97 7.68 -4.57
CA ALA A 27 4.55 6.70 -3.56
C ALA A 27 5.56 5.56 -3.44
N ARG A 28 6.05 5.02 -4.56
CA ARG A 28 7.09 3.96 -4.54
C ARG A 28 8.38 4.43 -3.88
N LYS A 29 8.86 5.63 -4.21
CA LYS A 29 10.07 6.21 -3.58
C LYS A 29 9.90 6.42 -2.08
N LEU A 30 8.71 6.82 -1.64
CA LEU A 30 8.40 6.94 -0.22
C LEU A 30 8.42 5.56 0.45
N LEU A 31 7.77 4.55 -0.13
CA LEU A 31 7.77 3.19 0.39
C LEU A 31 9.19 2.61 0.47
N ASP A 32 9.97 2.70 -0.61
CA ASP A 32 11.36 2.23 -0.65
C ASP A 32 12.20 2.87 0.47
N CYS A 33 12.02 4.17 0.73
CA CYS A 33 12.69 4.85 1.82
C CYS A 33 12.17 4.40 3.19
N ALA A 34 10.85 4.38 3.36
CA ALA A 34 10.18 4.07 4.62
C ALA A 34 10.47 2.64 5.09
N HIS A 35 10.63 1.68 4.18
CA HIS A 35 10.99 0.30 4.50
C HIS A 35 12.33 0.15 5.24
N HIS A 36 13.20 1.17 5.21
CA HIS A 36 14.45 1.18 5.98
C HIS A 36 14.32 1.81 7.37
N LEU A 37 13.17 2.40 7.70
CA LEU A 37 12.95 3.02 8.99
C LEU A 37 12.56 1.96 10.04
N PRO A 38 13.24 1.90 11.20
CA PRO A 38 12.98 0.86 12.21
C PRO A 38 11.52 0.79 12.66
N LYS A 39 10.89 1.96 12.88
CA LYS A 39 9.49 2.03 13.32
C LYS A 39 8.50 1.57 12.25
N VAL A 40 8.80 1.78 10.98
CA VAL A 40 8.00 1.26 9.86
C VAL A 40 8.18 -0.25 9.73
N GLN A 41 9.39 -0.77 9.92
CA GLN A 41 9.65 -2.21 9.94
C GLN A 41 8.93 -2.88 11.12
N GLU A 42 8.98 -2.29 12.31
CA GLU A 42 8.28 -2.78 13.50
C GLU A 42 6.76 -2.82 13.25
N LEU A 43 6.20 -1.72 12.75
CA LEU A 43 4.78 -1.62 12.41
C LEU A 43 4.38 -2.65 11.35
N ALA A 44 5.11 -2.72 10.24
CA ALA A 44 4.84 -3.67 9.16
C ALA A 44 4.93 -5.12 9.63
N THR A 45 5.92 -5.44 10.49
CA THR A 45 6.03 -6.75 11.12
C THR A 45 4.80 -7.06 11.94
N LYS A 46 4.45 -6.17 12.88
CA LYS A 46 3.31 -6.34 13.79
C LYS A 46 2.01 -6.56 13.01
N VAL A 47 1.70 -5.66 12.08
CA VAL A 47 0.47 -5.70 11.27
C VAL A 47 0.38 -7.01 10.49
N ALA A 48 1.45 -7.38 9.80
CA ALA A 48 1.41 -8.57 8.96
C ALA A 48 1.44 -9.87 9.79
N SER A 49 2.14 -9.91 10.92
CA SER A 49 2.08 -11.05 11.85
C SER A 49 0.66 -11.25 12.41
N GLU A 50 -0.02 -10.18 12.83
CA GLU A 50 -1.42 -10.25 13.25
C GLU A 50 -2.33 -10.63 12.09
N ALA A 51 -2.07 -10.16 10.87
CA ALA A 51 -2.84 -10.53 9.70
C ALA A 51 -2.72 -12.02 9.37
N PHE A 52 -1.51 -12.58 9.42
CA PHE A 52 -1.31 -14.01 9.23
C PHE A 52 -1.94 -14.84 10.35
N LYS A 53 -1.84 -14.40 11.62
CA LYS A 53 -2.53 -15.06 12.74
C LYS A 53 -4.04 -15.08 12.50
N ALA A 54 -4.63 -13.95 12.13
CA ALA A 54 -6.05 -13.86 11.84
C ALA A 54 -6.45 -14.73 10.64
N ALA A 55 -5.67 -14.73 9.56
CA ALA A 55 -5.92 -15.58 8.39
C ALA A 55 -5.88 -17.09 8.75
N ILE A 56 -4.97 -17.50 9.63
CA ILE A 56 -4.87 -18.89 10.11
C ILE A 56 -6.00 -19.23 11.09
N LEU A 57 -6.33 -18.33 12.03
CA LEU A 57 -7.38 -18.56 13.03
C LEU A 57 -8.78 -18.58 12.42
N ASN A 58 -9.01 -17.77 11.39
CA ASN A 58 -10.27 -17.72 10.66
C ASN A 58 -10.36 -18.81 9.56
N ASP A 59 -9.33 -19.67 9.44
CA ASP A 59 -9.32 -20.81 8.53
C ASP A 59 -10.08 -22.00 9.13
N GLU A 60 -11.37 -21.82 9.41
CA GLU A 60 -12.21 -22.80 10.11
C GLU A 60 -12.25 -24.18 9.42
N GLU A 61 -11.97 -24.23 8.11
CA GLU A 61 -11.95 -25.45 7.30
C GLU A 61 -10.53 -25.91 6.90
N GLY A 62 -9.46 -25.24 7.36
CA GLY A 62 -8.08 -25.58 7.00
C GLY A 62 -7.69 -25.29 5.54
N LYS A 63 -8.59 -24.66 4.77
CA LYS A 63 -8.43 -24.38 3.34
C LYS A 63 -7.25 -23.46 3.05
N PHE A 64 -7.04 -22.43 3.88
CA PHE A 64 -5.90 -21.53 3.73
C PHE A 64 -4.59 -22.24 4.06
N SER A 65 -4.53 -22.97 5.16
CA SER A 65 -3.34 -23.73 5.58
C SER A 65 -2.96 -24.79 4.55
N ASP A 66 -3.94 -25.55 4.04
CA ASP A 66 -3.71 -26.61 3.05
C ASP A 66 -3.26 -26.05 1.71
N TYR A 67 -3.85 -24.94 1.28
CA TYR A 67 -3.44 -24.23 0.08
C TYR A 67 -2.00 -23.71 0.19
N MET A 68 -1.66 -23.05 1.29
CA MET A 68 -0.29 -22.54 1.52
C MET A 68 0.73 -23.68 1.57
N LYS A 69 0.37 -24.82 2.17
CA LYS A 69 1.21 -26.03 2.21
C LYS A 69 1.30 -26.77 0.87
N GLY A 70 0.40 -26.51 -0.07
CA GLY A 70 0.36 -27.13 -1.40
C GLY A 70 1.26 -26.47 -2.44
N GLY A 71 1.68 -25.22 -2.20
CA GLY A 71 2.46 -24.45 -3.17
C GLY A 71 3.96 -24.38 -2.88
N ALA A 72 4.67 -23.64 -3.75
CA ALA A 72 6.13 -23.48 -3.69
C ALA A 72 6.63 -22.77 -2.41
N CYS A 73 5.77 -21.99 -1.75
CA CYS A 73 6.09 -21.24 -0.53
C CYS A 73 5.78 -21.97 0.77
N LYS A 74 5.55 -23.29 0.71
CA LYS A 74 5.27 -24.13 1.88
C LYS A 74 6.29 -23.95 3.01
N GLU A 75 7.58 -23.95 2.70
CA GLU A 75 8.63 -23.88 3.73
C GLU A 75 8.60 -22.54 4.45
N SER A 76 8.46 -21.43 3.72
CA SER A 76 8.26 -20.10 4.29
C SER A 76 6.99 -20.05 5.14
N PHE A 77 5.91 -20.74 4.73
CA PHE A 77 4.65 -20.79 5.49
C PHE A 77 4.80 -21.50 6.82
N VAL A 78 5.40 -22.69 6.81
CA VAL A 78 5.63 -23.46 8.02
C VAL A 78 6.55 -22.68 8.97
N ALA A 79 7.61 -22.08 8.45
CA ALA A 79 8.52 -21.26 9.26
C ALA A 79 7.82 -20.05 9.90
N LEU A 80 6.93 -19.38 9.17
CA LEU A 80 6.15 -18.26 9.70
C LEU A 80 5.10 -18.71 10.72
N ALA A 81 4.44 -19.86 10.50
CA ALA A 81 3.46 -20.41 11.43
C ALA A 81 4.09 -20.86 12.76
N GLU A 82 5.33 -21.36 12.72
CA GLU A 82 6.08 -21.77 13.91
C GLU A 82 6.71 -20.58 14.65
N CYS A 83 7.04 -19.48 13.94
CA CYS A 83 7.65 -18.30 14.51
C CYS A 83 7.14 -17.01 13.81
N PRO A 84 5.97 -16.49 14.22
CA PRO A 84 5.32 -15.37 13.54
C PRO A 84 6.01 -14.01 13.76
N ASP A 85 6.94 -13.89 14.71
CA ASP A 85 7.46 -12.60 15.18
C ASP A 85 8.73 -12.13 14.44
N GLY A 86 9.09 -12.77 13.31
CA GLY A 86 10.27 -12.43 12.55
C GLY A 86 9.97 -11.70 11.24
N PHE A 87 10.32 -10.41 11.15
CA PHE A 87 10.22 -9.62 9.90
C PHE A 87 10.87 -10.33 8.71
N LYS A 88 11.96 -11.06 8.94
CA LYS A 88 12.68 -11.81 7.89
C LYS A 88 11.85 -12.99 7.36
N GLN A 89 11.17 -13.74 8.22
CA GLN A 89 10.31 -14.85 7.85
C GLN A 89 9.08 -14.35 7.10
N LEU A 90 8.52 -13.24 7.56
CA LEU A 90 7.40 -12.57 6.94
C LEU A 90 7.76 -12.00 5.55
N SER A 91 8.87 -11.28 5.44
CA SER A 91 9.40 -10.79 4.16
C SER A 91 9.65 -11.95 3.20
N GLY A 92 10.35 -13.00 3.65
CA GLY A 92 10.64 -14.16 2.81
C GLY A 92 9.39 -14.93 2.37
N MET A 93 8.30 -14.85 3.14
CA MET A 93 7.00 -15.34 2.70
C MET A 93 6.45 -14.49 1.54
N PHE A 94 6.34 -13.17 1.72
CA PHE A 94 5.80 -12.28 0.70
C PHE A 94 6.60 -12.35 -0.60
N ASP A 95 7.93 -12.32 -0.48
CA ASP A 95 8.88 -12.43 -1.59
C ASP A 95 8.64 -13.74 -2.38
N CYS A 96 8.48 -14.86 -1.68
CA CYS A 96 8.18 -16.14 -2.32
C CYS A 96 6.83 -16.09 -3.04
N MET A 97 5.80 -15.59 -2.38
CA MET A 97 4.47 -15.52 -2.99
C MET A 97 4.42 -14.55 -4.18
N ASP A 98 5.30 -13.54 -4.24
CA ASP A 98 5.45 -12.65 -5.40
C ASP A 98 6.12 -13.36 -6.58
N ALA A 99 7.20 -14.10 -6.30
CA ALA A 99 7.88 -14.93 -7.29
C ALA A 99 6.96 -16.02 -7.89
N HIS A 100 5.94 -16.45 -7.14
CA HIS A 100 4.94 -17.44 -7.53
C HIS A 100 3.52 -16.84 -7.58
N SER A 101 3.41 -15.58 -8.00
CA SER A 101 2.15 -14.83 -7.98
C SER A 101 1.03 -15.49 -8.78
N ASP A 102 1.33 -16.19 -9.88
CA ASP A 102 0.36 -16.96 -10.67
C ASP A 102 -0.39 -18.01 -9.83
N TYR A 103 0.32 -18.68 -8.92
CA TYR A 103 -0.27 -19.60 -7.98
C TYR A 103 -1.05 -18.84 -6.90
N TYR A 104 -0.44 -17.82 -6.28
CA TYR A 104 -0.89 -17.18 -5.04
C TYR A 104 -1.82 -15.97 -5.20
N GLU A 105 -2.09 -15.48 -6.41
CA GLU A 105 -2.76 -14.20 -6.67
C GLU A 105 -4.10 -14.07 -5.96
N LYS A 106 -4.93 -15.12 -6.04
CA LYS A 106 -6.26 -15.14 -5.42
C LYS A 106 -6.17 -14.91 -3.91
N TYR A 107 -5.31 -15.65 -3.24
CA TYR A 107 -5.18 -15.61 -1.78
C TYR A 107 -4.43 -14.38 -1.28
N LYS A 108 -3.48 -13.86 -2.08
CA LYS A 108 -2.84 -12.57 -1.80
C LYS A 108 -3.86 -11.46 -1.66
N LYS A 109 -4.72 -11.32 -2.67
CA LYS A 109 -5.72 -10.23 -2.73
C LYS A 109 -6.86 -10.42 -1.74
N GLU A 110 -7.49 -11.59 -1.74
CA GLU A 110 -8.75 -11.81 -1.03
C GLU A 110 -8.57 -12.10 0.46
N ILE A 111 -7.40 -12.57 0.91
CA ILE A 111 -7.23 -13.02 2.31
C ILE A 111 -6.11 -12.25 2.98
N ILE A 112 -4.91 -12.22 2.38
CA ILE A 112 -3.75 -11.65 3.07
C ILE A 112 -3.77 -10.12 3.04
N TYR A 113 -3.95 -9.48 1.89
CA TYR A 113 -3.98 -8.01 1.80
C TYR A 113 -5.19 -7.41 2.51
N GLU A 114 -6.37 -8.01 2.39
CA GLU A 114 -7.55 -7.55 3.13
C GLU A 114 -7.30 -7.59 4.65
N GLN A 115 -6.65 -8.65 5.14
CA GLN A 115 -6.35 -8.74 6.57
C GLN A 115 -5.23 -7.78 7.00
N ILE A 116 -4.20 -7.57 6.17
CA ILE A 116 -3.16 -6.56 6.40
C ILE A 116 -3.78 -5.18 6.51
N GLU A 117 -4.69 -4.83 5.59
CA GLU A 117 -5.37 -3.53 5.61
C GLU A 117 -6.18 -3.35 6.90
N LYS A 118 -6.95 -4.38 7.29
CA LYS A 118 -7.72 -4.36 8.56
C LYS A 118 -6.83 -4.18 9.78
N GLU A 119 -5.74 -4.93 9.89
CA GLU A 119 -4.82 -4.81 11.02
C GLU A 119 -4.04 -3.48 10.99
N PHE A 120 -3.72 -2.96 9.81
CA PHE A 120 -3.09 -1.65 9.66
C PHE A 120 -4.00 -0.53 10.15
N VAL A 121 -5.27 -0.54 9.75
CA VAL A 121 -6.27 0.45 10.20
C VAL A 121 -6.44 0.37 11.73
N LYS A 122 -6.60 -0.83 12.30
CA LYS A 122 -6.69 -1.00 13.76
C LYS A 122 -5.48 -0.44 14.50
N GLU A 123 -4.29 -0.68 13.97
CA GLU A 123 -3.05 -0.20 14.57
C GLU A 123 -2.92 1.32 14.46
N LEU A 124 -3.33 1.91 13.35
CA LEU A 124 -3.40 3.37 13.18
C LEU A 124 -4.42 3.99 14.15
N ASP A 125 -5.63 3.43 14.26
CA ASP A 125 -6.66 3.89 15.19
C ASP A 125 -6.19 3.80 16.66
N SER A 126 -5.47 2.73 17.01
CA SER A 126 -4.90 2.58 18.34
C SER A 126 -3.76 3.57 18.60
N THR A 127 -3.01 3.94 17.56
CA THR A 127 -1.88 4.88 17.67
C THR A 127 -2.37 6.33 17.69
N PHE A 128 -3.45 6.63 16.98
CA PHE A 128 -4.00 7.96 16.75
C PHE A 128 -5.53 7.99 16.99
N PRO A 129 -5.97 8.03 18.26
CA PRO A 129 -7.39 7.86 18.61
C PRO A 129 -8.33 8.99 18.17
N GLY A 130 -7.84 10.14 17.67
CA GLY A 130 -8.67 11.25 17.19
C GLY A 130 -9.08 11.17 15.71
N GLY A 131 -8.93 10.01 15.08
CA GLY A 131 -9.43 9.74 13.73
C GLY A 131 -8.51 10.24 12.61
N GLU A 132 -9.05 10.32 11.38
CA GLU A 132 -8.26 10.53 10.14
C GLU A 132 -7.34 11.75 10.19
N VAL A 133 -7.78 12.85 10.81
CA VAL A 133 -6.97 14.08 10.91
C VAL A 133 -5.76 13.88 11.83
N GLU A 134 -5.92 13.20 12.97
CA GLU A 134 -4.80 12.89 13.87
C GLU A 134 -3.85 11.86 13.25
N VAL A 135 -4.37 10.87 12.53
CA VAL A 135 -3.56 9.92 11.76
C VAL A 135 -2.70 10.68 10.76
N PHE A 136 -3.29 11.58 9.97
CA PHE A 136 -2.56 12.35 8.97
C PHE A 136 -1.49 13.23 9.62
N LEU A 137 -1.84 13.96 10.69
CA LEU A 137 -0.88 14.82 11.40
C LEU A 137 0.24 14.01 12.05
N GLY A 138 -0.05 12.82 12.60
CA GLY A 138 0.93 11.93 13.19
C GLY A 138 1.91 11.38 12.16
N ILE A 139 1.42 10.94 11.00
CA ILE A 139 2.25 10.53 9.87
C ILE A 139 3.10 11.71 9.38
N HIS A 140 2.48 12.89 9.26
CA HIS A 140 3.16 14.11 8.84
C HIS A 140 4.31 14.47 9.78
N GLU A 141 4.06 14.50 11.08
CA GLU A 141 5.05 14.78 12.11
C GLU A 141 6.16 13.72 12.09
N PHE A 142 5.81 12.43 11.97
CA PHE A 142 6.78 11.35 11.86
C PHE A 142 7.78 11.59 10.72
N PHE A 143 7.30 11.92 9.52
CA PHE A 143 8.16 12.12 8.36
C PHE A 143 8.88 13.48 8.31
N THR A 144 8.31 14.53 8.90
CA THR A 144 8.85 15.90 8.76
C THR A 144 9.69 16.38 9.94
N LYS A 145 9.44 15.84 11.13
CA LYS A 145 10.03 16.27 12.41
C LYS A 145 10.55 15.12 13.28
N GLY A 146 10.01 13.93 13.10
CA GLY A 146 10.31 12.75 13.91
C GLY A 146 11.33 11.80 13.27
N GLU A 147 11.11 10.51 13.49
CA GLU A 147 12.01 9.43 13.09
C GLU A 147 12.01 9.12 11.58
N GLY A 148 11.15 9.76 10.80
CA GLY A 148 11.11 9.57 9.34
C GLY A 148 12.33 10.13 8.61
N GLY A 149 13.12 10.97 9.29
CA GLY A 149 14.52 11.23 8.95
C GLY A 149 14.75 11.62 7.48
N CYS A 150 15.46 10.75 6.75
CA CYS A 150 15.85 10.98 5.35
C CYS A 150 14.71 10.83 4.34
N CYS A 151 13.53 10.35 4.75
CA CYS A 151 12.39 10.14 3.87
C CYS A 151 11.46 11.37 3.72
N LYS A 152 11.79 12.47 4.39
CA LYS A 152 11.00 13.70 4.39
C LYS A 152 10.64 14.19 2.98
N GLU A 153 11.62 14.27 2.09
CA GLU A 153 11.42 14.83 0.74
C GLU A 153 10.54 13.90 -0.12
N GLN A 154 10.69 12.59 0.01
CA GLN A 154 9.85 11.60 -0.66
C GLN A 154 8.42 11.67 -0.12
N TYR A 155 8.26 11.86 1.19
CA TYR A 155 6.96 12.03 1.82
C TYR A 155 6.26 13.30 1.33
N LEU A 156 6.94 14.45 1.35
CA LEU A 156 6.37 15.72 0.87
C LEU A 156 6.03 15.65 -0.62
N ALA A 157 6.86 14.99 -1.43
CA ALA A 157 6.55 14.76 -2.85
C ALA A 157 5.29 13.88 -3.03
N SER A 158 5.11 12.87 -2.18
CA SER A 158 3.90 12.04 -2.20
C SER A 158 2.66 12.82 -1.77
N VAL A 159 2.74 13.65 -0.74
CA VAL A 159 1.63 14.50 -0.27
C VAL A 159 1.26 15.55 -1.32
N ASP A 160 2.25 16.22 -1.92
CA ASP A 160 2.02 17.18 -3.00
C ASP A 160 1.25 16.53 -4.16
N CYS A 161 1.54 15.26 -4.47
CA CYS A 161 0.85 14.51 -5.51
C CYS A 161 -0.62 14.19 -5.15
N VAL A 162 -0.89 13.77 -3.91
CA VAL A 162 -2.28 13.51 -3.44
C VAL A 162 -3.12 14.77 -3.53
N ILE A 163 -2.57 15.90 -3.07
CA ILE A 163 -3.28 17.20 -3.12
C ILE A 163 -3.56 17.62 -4.57
N GLU A 164 -2.63 17.37 -5.50
CA GLU A 164 -2.84 17.63 -6.92
C GLU A 164 -3.92 16.73 -7.56
N GLU A 165 -4.09 15.49 -7.08
CA GLU A 165 -5.11 14.57 -7.58
C GLU A 165 -6.51 14.93 -7.07
N GLU A 166 -6.66 15.32 -5.80
CA GLU A 166 -7.95 15.67 -5.20
C GLU A 166 -8.46 17.05 -5.65
N ASP A 167 -7.57 18.04 -5.79
CA ASP A 167 -7.92 19.43 -6.10
C ASP A 167 -7.72 19.80 -7.59
N GLN A 168 -8.10 18.93 -8.54
CA GLN A 168 -8.07 19.27 -9.97
C GLN A 168 -8.96 20.47 -10.35
N SER A 169 -9.81 20.95 -9.44
CA SER A 169 -10.81 21.98 -9.70
C SER A 169 -10.42 23.41 -9.27
N ASP A 170 -9.49 23.60 -8.33
CA ASP A 170 -9.08 24.94 -7.85
C ASP A 170 -7.57 25.05 -7.53
N PRO A 171 -6.77 25.64 -8.43
CA PRO A 171 -5.31 25.80 -8.25
C PRO A 171 -4.90 26.64 -7.04
N LEU A 172 -5.77 27.55 -6.57
CA LEU A 172 -5.52 28.42 -5.43
C LEU A 172 -5.62 27.62 -4.12
N LEU A 173 -6.61 26.74 -4.04
CA LEU A 173 -6.78 25.81 -2.92
C LEU A 173 -5.63 24.80 -2.87
N THR A 174 -5.28 24.19 -4.01
CA THR A 174 -4.11 23.29 -4.11
C THR A 174 -2.83 23.95 -3.59
N THR A 175 -2.57 25.20 -4.01
CA THR A 175 -1.37 25.95 -3.61
C THR A 175 -1.38 26.28 -2.12
N PHE A 176 -2.54 26.65 -1.58
CA PHE A 176 -2.70 26.94 -0.15
C PHE A 176 -2.46 25.68 0.69
N THR A 177 -3.07 24.56 0.32
CA THR A 177 -2.96 23.26 1.00
C THR A 177 -1.51 22.76 1.01
N LYS A 178 -0.81 22.82 -0.14
CA LYS A 178 0.62 22.47 -0.20
C LYS A 178 1.49 23.34 0.71
N ARG A 179 1.22 24.65 0.75
CA ARG A 179 1.95 25.56 1.64
C ARG A 179 1.67 25.20 3.10
N LEU A 180 0.42 24.97 3.46
CA LEU A 180 0.04 24.57 4.81
C LEU A 180 0.81 23.32 5.25
N PHE A 181 0.84 22.26 4.43
CA PHE A 181 1.59 21.05 4.76
C PHE A 181 3.10 21.22 4.80
N ARG A 182 3.69 22.16 4.07
CA ARG A 182 5.13 22.44 4.20
C ARG A 182 5.48 23.30 5.43
N PHE A 183 4.49 24.00 5.98
CA PHE A 183 4.65 24.84 7.17
C PHE A 183 4.33 24.10 8.47
N LEU A 184 3.44 23.11 8.40
CA LEU A 184 3.18 22.17 9.49
C LEU A 184 4.41 21.32 9.80
#